data_AF-A0AB40C3B2-F1
#
_entry.id   AF-A0AB40C3B2-F1
#
_cell.length_a   1.000
_cell.length_b   1.000
_cell.length_c   1.000
_cell.angle_alpha   90.00
_cell.angle_beta   90.00
_cell.angle_gamma   90.00
#
_symmetry.space_group_name_H-M   'P 1'
#
loop_
_entity.id
_entity.type
_entity.pdbx_description
1 polymer ?
#
loop_
_entity_poly.entity_id
_entity_poly.type
_entity_poly.pdbx_seq_one_letter_code
_entity_poly.pdbx_strand_id
1 'polypeptide(L)'
;MRGEWNGLQALICNECPYAYYVHCFAHCLQLALVASSHEVKLVHQFFEKLGFIINVVTSSSKCNDELRDAQAAEIVKLLAMNELESGRGLNQTCTLQRAGDTHWSSHLKSISNLIKIFNATFHVLDNISTEDRTSSQHGDANYAYTLMKSFDFVFVLHLMKKLMEITETLCQALQHESKDILNTLHLVSTAKEQIQNLRETGWEAFLLDVKSFCVKHDIEIPDMDATFVAREGQARNQPCDFSIGQYYRVELFYATIDHQLQELNSRFNEHTLELLSLS
;
A
#
# COMPACT_ATOMS: atom_id res chain seq x y z
N MET A 1 0.35 -23.91 -1.88
CA MET A 1 0.43 -24.77 -0.66
C MET A 1 -0.92 -25.34 -0.20
N ARG A 2 -2.06 -24.98 -0.81
CA ARG A 2 -3.36 -25.63 -0.51
C ARG A 2 -3.57 -26.83 -1.41
N GLY A 3 -3.84 -27.97 -0.78
CA GLY A 3 -4.28 -29.19 -1.42
C GLY A 3 -4.39 -30.25 -0.35
N GLU A 4 -5.59 -30.54 0.10
CA GLU A 4 -5.89 -31.68 1.00
C GLU A 4 -5.39 -33.01 0.41
N TRP A 5 -5.24 -33.05 -0.90
CA TRP A 5 -4.85 -34.24 -1.67
C TRP A 5 -3.41 -34.18 -2.22
N ASN A 6 -2.88 -32.98 -2.51
CA ASN A 6 -1.61 -32.78 -3.22
C ASN A 6 -0.71 -31.67 -2.63
N GLY A 7 -1.07 -31.08 -1.49
CA GLY A 7 -0.32 -30.02 -0.84
C GLY A 7 0.77 -30.54 0.07
N LEU A 8 1.70 -29.66 0.46
CA LEU A 8 2.78 -29.98 1.40
C LEU A 8 2.26 -30.59 2.72
N GLN A 9 1.12 -30.10 3.21
CA GLN A 9 0.43 -30.67 4.38
C GLN A 9 0.05 -32.14 4.15
N ALA A 10 -0.54 -32.48 3.01
CA ALA A 10 -0.95 -33.85 2.70
C ALA A 10 0.26 -34.79 2.61
N LEU A 11 1.37 -34.32 2.04
CA LEU A 11 2.63 -35.08 2.00
C LEU A 11 3.18 -35.34 3.41
N ILE A 12 3.22 -34.31 4.27
CA ILE A 12 3.70 -34.44 5.65
C ILE A 12 2.78 -35.37 6.45
N CYS A 13 1.46 -35.26 6.31
CA CYS A 13 0.51 -36.12 7.01
C CYS A 13 0.55 -37.58 6.51
N ASN A 14 0.89 -37.81 5.23
CA ASN A 14 1.09 -39.16 4.71
C ASN A 14 2.34 -39.84 5.29
N GLU A 15 3.44 -39.10 5.48
CA GLU A 15 4.67 -39.63 6.08
C GLU A 15 4.60 -39.68 7.62
N CYS A 16 3.93 -38.72 8.24
CA CYS A 16 3.81 -38.59 9.70
C CYS A 16 2.34 -38.30 10.10
N PRO A 17 1.50 -39.35 10.29
CA PRO A 17 0.06 -39.18 10.55
C PRO A 17 -0.29 -38.41 11.83
N TYR A 18 0.65 -38.34 12.78
CA TYR A 18 0.49 -37.65 14.06
C TYR A 18 1.16 -36.26 14.08
N ALA A 19 1.76 -35.81 12.97
CA ALA A 19 2.39 -34.50 12.91
C ALA A 19 1.34 -33.38 12.92
N TYR A 20 1.54 -32.40 13.79
CA TYR A 20 0.76 -31.17 13.79
C TYR A 20 1.30 -30.24 12.71
N TYR A 21 0.48 -29.97 11.70
CA TYR A 21 0.79 -28.97 10.67
C TYR A 21 0.17 -27.63 11.04
N VAL A 22 1.02 -26.63 11.26
CA VAL A 22 0.61 -25.25 11.57
C VAL A 22 1.06 -24.34 10.43
N HIS A 23 0.14 -23.54 9.88
CA HIS A 23 0.49 -22.56 8.87
C HIS A 23 1.31 -21.41 9.47
N CYS A 24 2.21 -20.83 8.66
CA CYS A 24 2.99 -19.66 9.07
C CYS A 24 2.05 -18.47 9.38
N PHE A 25 2.06 -18.01 10.63
CA PHE A 25 1.23 -16.89 11.09
C PHE A 25 1.47 -15.62 10.28
N ALA A 26 2.73 -15.30 9.94
CA ALA A 26 3.04 -14.14 9.11
C ALA A 26 2.40 -14.26 7.72
N HIS A 27 2.46 -15.43 7.09
CA HIS A 27 1.86 -15.64 5.79
C HIS A 27 0.33 -15.58 5.84
N CYS A 28 -0.29 -16.20 6.85
CA CYS A 28 -1.73 -16.12 7.07
C CYS A 28 -2.19 -14.68 7.30
N LEU A 29 -1.43 -13.90 8.08
CA LEU A 29 -1.68 -12.50 8.32
C LEU A 29 -1.60 -11.70 7.01
N GLN A 30 -0.52 -11.83 6.26
CA GLN A 30 -0.35 -11.11 4.99
C GLN A 30 -1.49 -11.37 4.00
N LEU A 31 -1.93 -12.62 3.86
CA LEU A 31 -3.07 -12.96 2.99
C LEU A 31 -4.39 -12.33 3.47
N ALA A 32 -4.61 -12.29 4.78
CA ALA A 32 -5.80 -11.68 5.37
C ALA A 32 -5.82 -10.15 5.19
N LEU A 33 -4.67 -9.49 5.35
CA LEU A 33 -4.54 -8.04 5.16
C LEU A 33 -4.77 -7.65 3.68
N VAL A 34 -4.25 -8.45 2.74
CA VAL A 34 -4.54 -8.30 1.30
C VAL A 34 -6.04 -8.44 1.04
N ALA A 35 -6.64 -9.54 1.49
CA ALA A 35 -8.06 -9.81 1.25
C ALA A 35 -8.96 -8.70 1.83
N SER A 36 -8.73 -8.30 3.08
CA SER A 36 -9.50 -7.22 3.73
C SER A 36 -9.32 -5.86 3.06
N SER A 37 -8.16 -5.58 2.46
CA SER A 37 -7.96 -4.36 1.67
C SER A 37 -8.85 -4.32 0.43
N HIS A 38 -9.23 -5.49 -0.11
CA HIS A 38 -10.10 -5.56 -1.28
C HIS A 38 -11.59 -5.36 -0.99
N GLU A 39 -12.00 -5.45 0.28
CA GLU A 39 -13.37 -5.16 0.71
C GLU A 39 -13.72 -3.67 0.53
N VAL A 40 -12.71 -2.78 0.58
CA VAL A 40 -12.87 -1.37 0.26
C VAL A 40 -12.61 -1.15 -1.23
N LYS A 41 -13.66 -0.86 -1.99
CA LYS A 41 -13.62 -0.73 -3.46
C LYS A 41 -12.48 0.16 -3.98
N LEU A 42 -12.25 1.31 -3.35
CA LEU A 42 -11.19 2.23 -3.79
C LEU A 42 -9.78 1.71 -3.49
N VAL A 43 -9.61 0.94 -2.41
CA VAL A 43 -8.34 0.27 -2.08
C VAL A 43 -8.07 -0.88 -3.04
N HIS A 44 -9.09 -1.67 -3.39
CA HIS A 44 -8.98 -2.68 -4.44
C HIS A 44 -8.54 -2.06 -5.77
N GLN A 45 -9.26 -1.05 -6.25
CA GLN A 45 -8.94 -0.33 -7.49
C GLN A 45 -7.56 0.34 -7.44
N PHE A 46 -7.12 0.80 -6.27
CA PHE A 46 -5.80 1.38 -6.11
C PHE A 46 -4.69 0.39 -6.46
N PHE A 47 -4.77 -0.88 -6.04
CA PHE A 47 -3.73 -1.85 -6.36
C PHE A 47 -3.69 -2.20 -7.86
N GLU A 48 -4.84 -2.24 -8.53
CA GLU A 48 -4.90 -2.38 -9.98
C GLU A 48 -4.25 -1.19 -10.70
N LYS A 49 -4.59 0.03 -10.28
CA LYS A 49 -4.01 1.28 -10.79
C LYS A 49 -2.51 1.36 -10.55
N LEU A 50 -2.04 0.97 -9.36
CA LEU A 50 -0.63 0.90 -9.01
C LEU A 50 0.12 -0.08 -9.92
N GLY A 51 -0.44 -1.28 -10.10
CA GLY A 51 0.12 -2.29 -11.01
C GLY A 51 0.20 -1.77 -12.45
N PHE A 52 -0.84 -1.09 -12.92
CA PHE A 52 -0.87 -0.47 -14.23
C PHE A 52 0.22 0.60 -14.40
N ILE A 53 0.34 1.56 -13.47
CA ILE A 53 1.38 2.60 -13.51
C ILE A 53 2.77 1.99 -13.58
N ILE A 54 3.04 1.00 -12.71
CA ILE A 54 4.33 0.29 -12.71
C ILE A 54 4.57 -0.36 -14.07
N ASN A 55 3.60 -1.10 -14.62
CA ASN A 55 3.77 -1.75 -15.91
C ASN A 55 4.08 -0.77 -17.04
N VAL A 56 3.41 0.39 -17.08
CA VAL A 56 3.64 1.41 -18.11
C VAL A 56 5.07 1.95 -18.00
N VAL A 57 5.51 2.32 -16.79
CA VAL A 57 6.83 2.91 -16.55
C VAL A 57 7.95 1.89 -16.74
N THR A 58 7.72 0.63 -16.37
CA THR A 58 8.73 -0.45 -16.49
C THR A 58 8.64 -1.24 -17.79
N SER A 59 7.75 -0.83 -18.72
CA SER A 59 7.45 -1.58 -19.96
C SER A 59 8.63 -1.75 -20.91
N SER A 60 9.63 -0.86 -20.83
CA SER A 60 10.82 -0.90 -21.69
C SER A 60 12.10 -0.58 -20.93
N SER A 61 13.24 -1.07 -21.44
CA SER A 61 14.55 -0.70 -20.90
C SER A 61 14.79 0.80 -20.99
N LYS A 62 14.36 1.44 -22.09
CA LYS A 62 14.47 2.90 -22.29
C LYS A 62 13.77 3.67 -21.16
N CYS A 63 12.52 3.33 -20.83
CA CYS A 63 11.80 4.00 -19.74
C CYS A 63 12.46 3.78 -18.38
N ASN A 64 13.05 2.60 -18.15
CA ASN A 64 13.79 2.34 -16.91
C ASN A 64 15.08 3.18 -16.81
N ASP A 65 15.77 3.40 -17.92
CA ASP A 65 16.95 4.26 -17.96
C ASP A 65 16.55 5.74 -17.77
N GLU A 66 15.50 6.20 -18.45
CA GLU A 66 14.90 7.54 -18.25
C GLU A 66 14.48 7.75 -16.79
N LEU A 67 13.90 6.73 -16.14
CA LEU A 67 13.52 6.78 -14.74
C LEU A 67 14.73 6.94 -13.81
N ARG A 68 15.82 6.23 -14.08
CA ARG A 68 17.06 6.34 -13.31
C ARG A 68 17.70 7.72 -13.48
N ASP A 69 17.72 8.23 -14.71
CA ASP A 69 18.27 9.55 -15.02
C ASP A 69 17.44 10.66 -14.36
N ALA A 70 16.11 10.56 -14.43
CA ALA A 70 15.20 11.50 -13.77
C ALA A 70 15.36 11.47 -12.23
N GLN A 71 15.52 10.29 -11.63
CA GLN A 71 15.81 10.16 -10.20
C GLN A 71 17.14 10.82 -9.83
N ALA A 72 18.20 10.58 -10.60
CA ALA A 72 19.51 11.15 -10.35
C ALA A 72 19.47 12.68 -10.44
N ALA A 73 18.79 13.22 -11.46
CA ALA A 73 18.60 14.66 -11.63
C ALA A 73 17.82 15.28 -10.46
N GLU A 74 16.76 14.61 -10.00
CA GLU A 74 15.98 15.07 -8.85
C GLU A 74 16.81 15.08 -7.56
N ILE A 75 17.58 14.02 -7.28
CA ILE A 75 18.48 13.96 -6.13
C ILE A 75 19.47 15.14 -6.15
N VAL A 76 20.09 15.40 -7.31
CA VAL A 76 21.03 16.52 -7.46
C VAL A 76 20.35 17.86 -7.19
N LYS A 77 19.12 18.06 -7.69
CA LYS A 77 18.34 19.28 -7.45
C LYS A 77 18.02 19.46 -5.96
N LEU A 78 17.57 18.40 -5.28
CA LEU A 78 17.22 18.45 -3.86
C LEU A 78 18.45 18.66 -2.95
N LEU A 79 19.60 18.09 -3.31
CA LEU A 79 20.87 18.36 -2.65
C LEU A 79 21.27 19.84 -2.80
N ALA A 80 21.12 20.42 -4.00
CA ALA A 80 21.42 21.82 -4.25
C ALA A 80 20.48 22.78 -3.47
N MET A 81 19.24 22.36 -3.21
CA MET A 81 18.27 23.09 -2.40
C MET A 81 18.42 22.86 -0.89
N ASN A 82 19.39 22.05 -0.44
CA ASN A 82 19.56 21.61 0.94
C ASN A 82 18.32 20.89 1.53
N GLU A 83 17.50 20.28 0.67
CA GLU A 83 16.37 19.44 1.10
C GLU A 83 16.78 17.99 1.37
N LEU A 84 17.97 17.59 0.90
CA LEU A 84 18.59 16.30 1.18
C LEU A 84 19.99 16.46 1.74
N GLU A 85 20.38 15.53 2.61
CA GLU A 85 21.76 15.39 3.07
C GLU A 85 22.54 14.45 2.14
N SER A 86 23.84 14.71 2.01
CA SER A 86 24.77 13.84 1.32
C SER A 86 25.46 12.91 2.32
N GLY A 87 25.48 11.60 2.04
CA GLY A 87 26.08 10.62 2.94
C GLY A 87 26.18 9.24 2.30
N ARG A 88 27.08 8.40 2.83
CA ARG A 88 27.30 7.04 2.33
C ARG A 88 26.02 6.20 2.54
N GLY A 89 25.44 5.72 1.46
CA GLY A 89 24.20 4.93 1.48
C GLY A 89 22.90 5.74 1.42
N LEU A 90 22.97 7.07 1.44
CA LEU A 90 21.82 7.95 1.23
C LEU A 90 21.52 8.09 -0.28
N ASN A 91 20.28 8.50 -0.59
CA ASN A 91 19.85 8.85 -1.95
C ASN A 91 20.07 7.74 -3.00
N GLN A 92 20.02 6.47 -2.58
CA GLN A 92 20.15 5.34 -3.51
C GLN A 92 19.01 5.34 -4.52
N THR A 93 19.36 5.08 -5.79
CA THR A 93 18.43 4.86 -6.90
C THR A 93 17.49 3.71 -6.56
N CYS A 94 16.21 3.91 -6.80
CA CYS A 94 15.18 2.96 -6.46
C CYS A 94 14.52 2.40 -7.72
N THR A 95 14.07 1.14 -7.67
CA THR A 95 13.37 0.50 -8.79
C THR A 95 11.89 0.38 -8.47
N LEU A 96 11.05 0.64 -9.48
CA LEU A 96 9.66 0.21 -9.44
C LEU A 96 9.61 -1.26 -9.82
N GLN A 97 9.13 -2.08 -8.90
CA GLN A 97 8.89 -3.49 -9.16
C GLN A 97 7.42 -3.78 -8.96
N ARG A 98 6.84 -4.57 -9.87
CA ARG A 98 5.48 -5.07 -9.72
C ARG A 98 5.39 -5.94 -8.48
N ALA A 99 4.44 -5.63 -7.60
CA ALA A 99 4.16 -6.47 -6.46
C ALA A 99 3.56 -7.81 -6.91
N GLY A 100 3.99 -8.90 -6.28
CA GLY A 100 3.32 -10.18 -6.45
C GLY A 100 1.99 -10.19 -5.69
N ASP A 101 0.95 -10.75 -6.31
CA ASP A 101 -0.45 -10.70 -5.84
C ASP A 101 -0.68 -11.26 -4.41
N THR A 102 0.31 -11.98 -3.86
CA THR A 102 0.19 -12.69 -2.57
C THR A 102 1.14 -12.17 -1.49
N HIS A 103 1.99 -11.18 -1.77
CA HIS A 103 3.04 -10.77 -0.84
C HIS A 103 2.92 -9.30 -0.43
N TRP A 104 2.29 -9.07 0.73
CA TRP A 104 2.07 -7.75 1.34
C TRP A 104 3.34 -6.89 1.42
N SER A 105 4.49 -7.47 1.82
CA SER A 105 5.76 -6.74 1.86
C SER A 105 6.23 -6.26 0.49
N SER A 106 5.85 -6.96 -0.59
CA SER A 106 6.17 -6.53 -1.96
C SER A 106 5.34 -5.31 -2.34
N HIS A 107 4.05 -5.30 -2.00
CA HIS A 107 3.19 -4.14 -2.18
C HIS A 107 3.72 -2.93 -1.40
N LEU A 108 4.20 -3.12 -0.16
CA LEU A 108 4.77 -2.03 0.64
C LEU A 108 6.03 -1.47 -0.03
N LYS A 109 6.91 -2.33 -0.56
CA LYS A 109 8.07 -1.89 -1.34
C LYS A 109 7.65 -1.10 -2.57
N SER A 110 6.70 -1.58 -3.36
CA SER A 110 6.20 -0.86 -4.54
C SER A 110 5.64 0.52 -4.19
N ILE A 111 4.82 0.62 -3.14
CA ILE A 111 4.26 1.88 -2.62
C ILE A 111 5.36 2.82 -2.16
N SER A 112 6.27 2.34 -1.32
CA SER A 112 7.37 3.13 -0.75
C SER A 112 8.29 3.67 -1.85
N ASN A 113 8.59 2.83 -2.84
CA ASN A 113 9.42 3.21 -3.97
C ASN A 113 8.70 4.25 -4.81
N LEU A 114 7.42 4.06 -5.15
CA LEU A 114 6.65 5.04 -5.92
C LEU A 114 6.61 6.41 -5.25
N ILE A 115 6.38 6.46 -3.94
CA ILE A 115 6.40 7.72 -3.18
C ILE A 115 7.79 8.38 -3.24
N LYS A 116 8.85 7.59 -3.08
CA LYS A 116 10.23 8.09 -3.10
C LYS A 116 10.62 8.68 -4.45
N ILE A 117 10.16 8.09 -5.55
CA ILE A 117 10.54 8.48 -6.92
C ILE A 117 9.36 9.07 -7.70
N PHE A 118 8.44 9.71 -6.98
CA PHE A 118 7.14 10.11 -7.51
C PHE A 118 7.27 11.12 -8.66
N ASN A 119 8.11 12.15 -8.51
CA ASN A 119 8.38 13.14 -9.57
C ASN A 119 9.10 12.53 -10.77
N ALA A 120 10.12 11.70 -10.54
CA ALA A 120 10.80 10.99 -11.61
C ALA A 120 9.83 10.11 -12.42
N THR A 121 8.90 9.43 -11.75
CA THR A 121 7.85 8.62 -12.38
C THR A 121 6.92 9.51 -13.21
N PHE A 122 6.51 10.66 -12.67
CA PHE A 122 5.72 11.66 -13.38
C PHE A 122 6.39 12.14 -14.67
N HIS A 123 7.66 12.49 -14.59
CA HIS A 123 8.45 12.97 -15.73
C HIS A 123 8.56 11.90 -16.83
N VAL A 124 8.76 10.63 -16.46
CA VAL A 124 8.78 9.53 -17.45
C VAL A 124 7.41 9.38 -18.12
N LEU A 125 6.32 9.43 -17.37
CA LEU A 125 4.97 9.34 -17.95
C LEU A 125 4.66 10.52 -18.88
N ASP A 126 5.08 11.73 -18.51
CA ASP A 126 4.94 12.94 -19.33
C ASP A 126 5.74 12.81 -20.64
N ASN A 127 6.98 12.33 -20.57
CA ASN A 127 7.81 12.07 -21.75
C ASN A 127 7.20 11.00 -22.66
N ILE A 128 6.71 9.88 -22.11
CA ILE A 128 6.04 8.85 -22.92
C ILE A 128 4.78 9.42 -23.59
N SER A 129 4.08 10.33 -22.91
CA SER A 129 2.91 11.02 -23.47
C SER A 129 3.25 12.09 -24.50
N THR A 130 4.47 12.61 -24.55
CA THR A 130 4.83 13.70 -25.50
C THR A 130 5.70 13.21 -26.66
N GLU A 131 6.38 12.07 -26.51
CA GLU A 131 7.15 11.43 -27.58
C GLU A 131 6.25 10.74 -28.62
N ASP A 132 6.74 10.68 -29.87
CA ASP A 132 6.10 10.06 -31.05
C ASP A 132 6.18 8.51 -30.98
N ARG A 133 5.69 7.92 -29.87
CA ARG A 133 5.57 6.46 -29.65
C ARG A 133 4.25 5.95 -30.22
N THR A 134 4.07 4.62 -30.28
CA THR A 134 2.82 4.03 -30.80
C THR A 134 1.60 4.56 -30.04
N SER A 135 0.49 4.79 -30.76
CA SER A 135 -0.69 5.46 -30.23
C SER A 135 -1.30 4.82 -28.97
N SER A 136 -1.13 3.51 -28.78
CA SER A 136 -1.59 2.81 -27.57
C SER A 136 -0.76 3.11 -26.33
N GLN A 137 0.57 3.20 -26.45
CA GLN A 137 1.46 3.52 -25.32
C GLN A 137 1.26 4.96 -24.83
N HIS A 138 0.92 5.86 -25.74
CA HIS A 138 0.58 7.25 -25.41
C HIS A 138 -0.69 7.34 -24.55
N GLY A 139 -1.76 6.63 -24.94
CA GLY A 139 -3.01 6.59 -24.18
C GLY A 139 -2.82 6.03 -22.77
N ASP A 140 -2.07 4.94 -22.65
CA ASP A 140 -1.77 4.29 -21.37
C ASP A 140 -0.94 5.20 -20.44
N ALA A 141 0.07 5.89 -20.98
CA ALA A 141 0.89 6.82 -20.22
C ALA A 141 0.11 8.05 -19.74
N ASN A 142 -0.73 8.63 -20.61
CA ASN A 142 -1.58 9.75 -20.21
C ASN A 142 -2.62 9.35 -19.14
N TYR A 143 -3.17 8.14 -19.25
CA TYR A 143 -4.05 7.60 -18.21
C TYR A 143 -3.30 7.38 -16.88
N ALA A 144 -2.12 6.76 -16.90
CA ALA A 144 -1.28 6.59 -15.72
C ALA A 144 -0.90 7.93 -15.08
N TYR A 145 -0.58 8.94 -15.89
CA TYR A 145 -0.30 10.31 -15.44
C TYR A 145 -1.52 10.92 -14.72
N THR A 146 -2.71 10.78 -15.31
CA THR A 146 -3.96 11.27 -14.72
C THR A 146 -4.28 10.56 -13.40
N LEU A 147 -4.01 9.25 -13.30
CA LEU A 147 -4.16 8.50 -12.06
C LEU A 147 -3.23 9.03 -10.97
N MET A 148 -1.95 9.27 -11.27
CA MET A 148 -1.01 9.81 -10.30
C MET A 148 -1.36 11.24 -9.86
N LYS A 149 -2.04 12.04 -10.71
CA LYS A 149 -2.56 13.38 -10.37
C LYS A 149 -3.90 13.36 -9.63
N SER A 150 -4.45 12.18 -9.33
CA SER A 150 -5.71 12.09 -8.60
C SER A 150 -5.47 12.12 -7.09
N PHE A 151 -6.21 12.99 -6.38
CA PHE A 151 -6.23 12.99 -4.93
C PHE A 151 -6.64 11.63 -4.35
N ASP A 152 -7.59 10.92 -4.97
CA ASP A 152 -8.00 9.57 -4.54
C ASP A 152 -6.82 8.60 -4.52
N PHE A 153 -5.99 8.64 -5.58
CA PHE A 153 -4.84 7.75 -5.69
C PHE A 153 -3.81 8.06 -4.61
N VAL A 154 -3.46 9.33 -4.41
CA VAL A 154 -2.49 9.76 -3.40
C VAL A 154 -3.00 9.46 -1.98
N PHE A 155 -4.28 9.72 -1.71
CA PHE A 155 -4.88 9.46 -0.42
C PHE A 155 -4.76 7.97 -0.06
N VAL A 156 -5.16 7.07 -0.98
CA VAL A 156 -5.07 5.62 -0.75
C VAL A 156 -3.60 5.16 -0.70
N LEU A 157 -2.72 5.72 -1.54
CA LEU A 157 -1.28 5.44 -1.53
C LEU A 157 -0.67 5.66 -0.14
N HIS A 158 -0.97 6.80 0.48
CA HIS A 158 -0.49 7.14 1.82
C HIS A 158 -1.17 6.32 2.92
N LEU A 159 -2.48 6.07 2.81
CA LEU A 159 -3.22 5.27 3.79
C LEU A 159 -2.67 3.84 3.86
N MET A 160 -2.53 3.22 2.69
CA MET A 160 -1.99 1.88 2.59
C MET A 160 -0.54 1.83 3.06
N LYS A 161 0.31 2.82 2.72
CA LYS A 161 1.67 2.88 3.27
C LYS A 161 1.68 2.80 4.80
N LYS A 162 0.90 3.66 5.50
CA LYS A 162 0.90 3.69 6.97
C LYS A 162 0.43 2.36 7.58
N LEU A 163 -0.66 1.79 7.07
CA LEU A 163 -1.19 0.51 7.54
C LEU A 163 -0.22 -0.65 7.30
N MET A 164 0.42 -0.64 6.13
CA MET A 164 1.38 -1.66 5.73
C MET A 164 2.67 -1.58 6.55
N GLU A 165 3.15 -0.39 6.91
CA GLU A 165 4.35 -0.22 7.76
C GLU A 165 4.13 -0.78 9.17
N ILE A 166 2.96 -0.54 9.77
CA ILE A 166 2.60 -1.09 11.08
C ILE A 166 2.57 -2.63 11.01
N THR A 167 1.87 -3.16 10.01
CA THR A 167 1.67 -4.62 9.89
C THR A 167 2.92 -5.37 9.42
N GLU A 168 3.81 -4.73 8.66
CA GLU A 168 5.08 -5.32 8.23
C GLU A 168 6.00 -5.58 9.43
N THR A 169 6.05 -4.66 10.39
CA THR A 169 6.83 -4.84 11.63
C THR A 169 6.41 -6.11 12.37
N LEU A 170 5.10 -6.33 12.48
CA LEU A 170 4.54 -7.55 13.06
C LEU A 170 4.85 -8.79 12.21
N CYS A 171 4.74 -8.70 10.88
CA CYS A 171 5.04 -9.82 9.98
C CYS A 171 6.49 -10.28 10.10
N GLN A 172 7.44 -9.35 10.16
CA GLN A 172 8.88 -9.66 10.30
C GLN A 172 9.17 -10.36 11.63
N ALA A 173 8.55 -9.88 12.72
CA ALA A 173 8.71 -10.52 14.02
C ALA A 173 8.14 -11.95 14.04
N LEU A 174 6.98 -12.17 13.41
CA LEU A 174 6.36 -13.50 13.29
C LEU A 174 7.18 -14.48 12.42
N GLN A 175 8.07 -13.97 11.57
CA GLN A 175 8.97 -14.76 10.72
C GLN A 175 10.32 -15.07 11.40
N HIS A 176 10.66 -14.40 12.50
CA HIS A 176 11.95 -14.57 13.14
C HIS A 176 12.08 -15.93 13.84
N GLU A 177 13.25 -16.56 13.72
CA GLU A 177 13.50 -17.96 14.12
C GLU A 177 13.52 -18.15 15.65
N SER A 178 14.06 -17.18 16.39
CA SER A 178 13.97 -17.13 17.86
C SER A 178 12.68 -16.40 18.28
N LYS A 179 11.57 -17.13 18.39
CA LYS A 179 10.32 -16.56 18.88
C LYS A 179 10.41 -16.31 20.38
N ASP A 180 10.69 -15.07 20.76
CA ASP A 180 10.29 -14.61 22.08
C ASP A 180 8.77 -14.38 22.02
N ILE A 181 8.04 -15.32 22.61
CA ILE A 181 6.59 -15.32 22.71
C ILE A 181 6.09 -14.01 23.31
N LEU A 182 6.72 -13.54 24.39
CA LEU A 182 6.29 -12.33 25.09
C LEU A 182 6.49 -11.09 24.19
N ASN A 183 7.61 -11.05 23.46
CA ASN A 183 7.87 -10.00 22.48
C ASN A 183 6.85 -10.05 21.33
N THR A 184 6.48 -11.24 20.86
CA THR A 184 5.49 -11.40 19.78
C THR A 184 4.11 -10.93 20.22
N LEU A 185 3.67 -11.32 21.41
CA LEU A 185 2.40 -10.86 22.00
C LEU A 185 2.40 -9.33 22.18
N HIS A 186 3.50 -8.77 22.66
CA HIS A 186 3.67 -7.32 22.78
C HIS A 186 3.55 -6.62 21.42
N LEU A 187 4.17 -7.17 20.37
CA LEU A 187 4.09 -6.61 19.02
C LEU A 187 2.69 -6.70 18.41
N VAL A 188 1.95 -7.78 18.66
CA VAL A 188 0.53 -7.87 18.25
C VAL A 188 -0.28 -6.77 18.92
N SER A 189 -0.15 -6.60 20.23
CA SER A 189 -0.84 -5.54 20.98
C SER A 189 -0.45 -4.15 20.49
N THR A 190 0.86 -3.92 20.27
CA THR A 190 1.39 -2.65 19.75
C THR A 190 0.82 -2.34 18.37
N ALA A 191 0.78 -3.32 17.45
CA ALA A 191 0.24 -3.11 16.12
C ALA A 191 -1.26 -2.77 16.15
N LYS A 192 -2.05 -3.49 16.98
CA LYS A 192 -3.47 -3.18 17.18
C LYS A 192 -3.67 -1.79 17.75
N GLU A 193 -2.91 -1.42 18.76
CA GLU A 193 -2.97 -0.09 19.39
C GLU A 193 -2.57 1.02 18.40
N GLN A 194 -1.52 0.83 17.61
CA GLN A 194 -1.12 1.81 16.58
C GLN A 194 -2.20 2.02 15.52
N ILE A 195 -2.84 0.94 15.06
CA ILE A 195 -3.93 1.01 14.07
C ILE A 195 -5.18 1.67 14.69
N GLN A 196 -5.50 1.34 15.94
CA GLN A 196 -6.60 1.99 16.68
C GLN A 196 -6.34 3.48 16.88
N ASN A 197 -5.13 3.85 17.29
CA ASN A 197 -4.74 5.25 17.49
C ASN A 197 -4.80 6.03 16.17
N LEU A 198 -4.36 5.43 15.05
CA LEU A 198 -4.50 6.00 13.71
C LEU A 198 -5.97 6.29 13.39
N ARG A 199 -6.88 5.37 13.75
CA ARG A 199 -8.33 5.54 13.56
C ARG A 199 -8.90 6.70 14.40
N GLU A 200 -8.63 6.71 15.70
CA GLU A 200 -9.31 7.59 16.66
C GLU A 200 -8.80 9.03 16.61
N THR A 201 -7.48 9.21 16.48
CA THR A 201 -6.83 10.51 16.60
C THR A 201 -5.96 10.87 15.40
N GLY A 202 -5.67 9.89 14.53
CA GLY A 202 -4.73 10.06 13.43
C GLY A 202 -5.27 10.78 12.18
N TRP A 203 -6.59 11.02 12.09
CA TRP A 203 -7.21 11.62 10.90
C TRP A 203 -6.58 12.95 10.49
N GLU A 204 -6.49 13.92 11.40
CA GLU A 204 -6.02 15.27 11.07
C GLU A 204 -4.54 15.26 10.65
N ALA A 205 -3.69 14.55 11.38
CA ALA A 205 -2.28 14.41 11.05
C ALA A 205 -2.08 13.69 9.71
N PHE A 206 -2.85 12.62 9.46
CA PHE A 206 -2.82 11.90 8.20
C PHE A 206 -3.25 12.78 7.02
N LEU A 207 -4.36 13.51 7.15
CA LEU A 207 -4.85 14.38 6.09
C LEU A 207 -3.87 15.52 5.80
N LEU A 208 -3.22 16.07 6.82
CA LEU A 208 -2.18 17.08 6.66
C LEU A 208 -0.98 16.54 5.88
N ASP A 209 -0.51 15.32 6.19
CA ASP A 209 0.56 14.67 5.44
C ASP A 209 0.20 14.50 3.95
N VAL A 210 -1.04 14.04 3.67
CA VAL A 210 -1.54 13.87 2.30
C VAL A 210 -1.62 15.21 1.57
N LYS A 211 -2.19 16.24 2.21
CA LYS A 211 -2.27 17.59 1.62
C LYS A 211 -0.89 18.18 1.36
N SER A 212 0.06 18.00 2.28
CA SER A 212 1.44 18.45 2.11
C SER A 212 2.11 17.77 0.90
N PHE A 213 1.91 16.46 0.74
CA PHE A 213 2.37 15.72 -0.43
C PHE A 213 1.72 16.26 -1.72
N CYS A 214 0.40 16.47 -1.72
CA CYS A 214 -0.30 17.01 -2.89
C CYS A 214 0.23 18.41 -3.29
N VAL A 215 0.42 19.31 -2.33
CA VAL A 215 0.99 20.65 -2.59
C VAL A 215 2.40 20.54 -3.15
N LYS A 216 3.24 19.65 -2.60
CA LYS A 216 4.61 19.44 -3.07
C LYS A 216 4.66 18.98 -4.53
N HIS A 217 3.67 18.21 -4.97
CA HIS A 217 3.63 17.60 -6.29
C HIS A 217 2.61 18.24 -7.25
N ASP A 218 2.08 19.42 -6.91
CA ASP A 218 1.10 20.17 -7.72
C ASP A 218 -0.15 19.33 -8.08
N ILE A 219 -0.70 18.65 -7.07
CA ILE A 219 -1.91 17.83 -7.17
C ILE A 219 -3.10 18.62 -6.60
N GLU A 220 -4.19 18.67 -7.36
CA GLU A 220 -5.42 19.36 -6.96
C GLU A 220 -6.02 18.69 -5.72
N ILE A 221 -6.22 19.47 -4.67
CA ILE A 221 -6.85 19.04 -3.43
C ILE A 221 -8.34 19.40 -3.52
N PRO A 222 -9.27 18.43 -3.36
CA PRO A 222 -10.68 18.73 -3.41
C PRO A 222 -11.11 19.60 -2.21
N ASP A 223 -12.13 20.43 -2.42
CA ASP A 223 -12.77 21.17 -1.35
C ASP A 223 -13.46 20.18 -0.39
N MET A 224 -12.93 20.07 0.83
CA MET A 224 -13.40 19.11 1.83
C MET A 224 -14.80 19.46 2.38
N ASP A 225 -15.23 20.71 2.23
CA ASP A 225 -16.53 21.20 2.69
C ASP A 225 -17.59 21.14 1.57
N ALA A 226 -17.18 20.90 0.33
CA ALA A 226 -18.10 20.74 -0.79
C ALA A 226 -18.98 19.48 -0.61
N THR A 227 -20.21 19.57 -1.12
CA THR A 227 -21.15 18.45 -1.12
C THR A 227 -20.61 17.31 -1.97
N PHE A 228 -20.60 16.11 -1.41
CA PHE A 228 -20.21 14.94 -2.18
C PHE A 228 -21.28 14.61 -3.23
N VAL A 229 -20.86 14.50 -4.49
CA VAL A 229 -21.72 14.03 -5.58
C VAL A 229 -21.09 12.78 -6.16
N ALA A 230 -21.76 11.64 -5.99
CA ALA A 230 -21.31 10.38 -6.59
C ALA A 230 -21.18 10.54 -8.12
N ARG A 231 -19.99 10.32 -8.69
CA ARG A 231 -19.78 10.30 -10.14
C ARG A 231 -20.44 9.05 -10.76
N GLU A 232 -20.91 9.22 -11.99
CA GLU A 232 -21.83 8.39 -12.78
C GLU A 232 -21.84 6.86 -12.53
N GLY A 233 -23.06 6.32 -12.35
CA GLY A 233 -23.36 4.87 -12.36
C GLY A 233 -24.06 4.33 -11.13
N GLN A 234 -24.06 5.07 -10.01
CA GLN A 234 -24.83 4.76 -8.81
C GLN A 234 -26.13 5.58 -8.82
N ALA A 235 -27.25 4.94 -8.48
CA ALA A 235 -28.61 5.41 -8.70
C ALA A 235 -28.81 6.91 -8.37
N ARG A 236 -29.16 7.69 -9.41
CA ARG A 236 -29.67 9.05 -9.28
C ARG A 236 -30.98 8.99 -8.49
N ASN A 237 -31.00 9.56 -7.28
CA ASN A 237 -32.15 10.28 -6.67
C ASN A 237 -32.06 10.51 -5.15
N GLN A 238 -30.88 10.47 -4.54
CA GLN A 238 -30.70 11.01 -3.18
C GLN A 238 -29.58 12.05 -3.16
N PRO A 239 -29.87 13.30 -2.74
CA PRO A 239 -28.80 14.21 -2.37
C PRO A 239 -27.99 13.54 -1.26
N CYS A 240 -26.69 13.40 -1.46
CA CYS A 240 -25.79 13.00 -0.39
C CYS A 240 -25.62 14.23 0.52
N ASP A 241 -26.18 14.17 1.73
CA ASP A 241 -26.07 15.25 2.73
C ASP A 241 -24.67 15.33 3.39
N PHE A 242 -23.70 14.57 2.90
CA PHE A 242 -22.34 14.52 3.46
C PHE A 242 -21.31 15.23 2.58
N SER A 243 -20.29 15.81 3.22
CA SER A 243 -19.21 16.52 2.54
C SER A 243 -18.17 15.58 1.95
N ILE A 244 -17.36 16.06 1.01
CA ILE A 244 -16.23 15.31 0.46
C ILE A 244 -15.26 14.87 1.58
N GLY A 245 -15.00 15.73 2.57
CA GLY A 245 -14.16 15.38 3.72
C GLY A 245 -14.74 14.24 4.55
N GLN A 246 -16.07 14.23 4.75
CA GLN A 246 -16.75 13.13 5.43
C GLN A 246 -16.68 11.83 4.63
N TYR A 247 -16.80 11.89 3.30
CA TYR A 247 -16.60 10.74 2.42
C TYR A 247 -15.22 10.10 2.61
N TYR A 248 -14.13 10.87 2.46
CA TYR A 248 -12.78 10.34 2.65
C TYR A 248 -12.54 9.80 4.06
N ARG A 249 -13.11 10.46 5.07
CA ARG A 249 -12.94 10.07 6.47
C ARG A 249 -13.67 8.76 6.80
N VAL A 250 -14.92 8.63 6.36
CA VAL A 250 -15.77 7.49 6.74
C VAL A 250 -15.60 6.33 5.77
N GLU A 251 -15.83 6.57 4.47
CA GLU A 251 -15.90 5.53 3.43
C GLU A 251 -14.53 4.99 3.02
N LEU A 252 -13.46 5.76 3.23
CA LEU A 252 -12.09 5.29 2.97
C LEU A 252 -11.32 5.07 4.26
N PHE A 253 -11.07 6.13 5.03
CA PHE A 253 -10.11 6.07 6.14
C PHE A 253 -10.59 5.12 7.24
N TYR A 254 -11.79 5.33 7.80
CA TYR A 254 -12.35 4.42 8.79
C TYR A 254 -12.65 3.05 8.23
N ALA A 255 -13.32 2.96 7.07
CA ALA A 255 -13.65 1.67 6.47
C ALA A 255 -12.40 0.79 6.26
N THR A 256 -11.30 1.35 5.74
CA THR A 256 -10.06 0.59 5.52
C THR A 256 -9.43 0.17 6.83
N ILE A 257 -9.32 1.08 7.81
CA ILE A 257 -8.72 0.77 9.11
C ILE A 257 -9.54 -0.29 9.85
N ASP A 258 -10.87 -0.20 9.82
CA ASP A 258 -11.78 -1.10 10.50
C ASP A 258 -11.69 -2.52 9.95
N HIS A 259 -11.61 -2.69 8.62
CA HIS A 259 -11.40 -4.01 8.02
C HIS A 259 -10.04 -4.62 8.41
N GLN A 260 -8.96 -3.83 8.39
CA GLN A 260 -7.63 -4.32 8.79
C GLN A 260 -7.58 -4.70 10.28
N LEU A 261 -8.19 -3.88 11.14
CA LEU A 261 -8.25 -4.14 12.57
C LEU A 261 -9.14 -5.35 12.90
N GLN A 262 -10.25 -5.52 12.19
CA GLN A 262 -11.13 -6.68 12.33
C GLN A 262 -10.38 -7.97 11.98
N GLU A 263 -9.62 -8.01 10.89
CA GLU A 263 -8.81 -9.19 10.56
C GLU A 263 -7.72 -9.45 11.61
N LEU A 264 -7.02 -8.41 12.09
CA LEU A 264 -6.04 -8.56 13.16
C LEU A 264 -6.66 -9.11 14.45
N ASN A 265 -7.86 -8.63 14.82
CA ASN A 265 -8.56 -9.10 16.01
C ASN A 265 -9.09 -10.53 15.86
N SER A 266 -9.61 -10.88 14.68
CA SER A 266 -10.10 -12.22 14.36
C SER A 266 -8.96 -13.25 14.40
N ARG A 267 -7.79 -12.91 13.82
CA ARG A 267 -6.62 -13.79 13.74
C ARG A 267 -5.86 -13.90 15.05
N PHE A 268 -5.77 -12.82 15.81
CA PHE A 268 -5.10 -12.78 17.11
C PHE A 268 -6.12 -12.60 18.22
N ASN A 269 -7.08 -13.53 18.27
CA ASN A 269 -8.01 -13.67 19.38
C ASN A 269 -7.34 -14.38 20.57
N GLU A 270 -7.99 -14.40 21.73
CA GLU A 270 -7.45 -15.00 22.96
C GLU A 270 -6.93 -16.43 22.73
N HIS A 271 -7.69 -17.26 22.02
CA HIS A 271 -7.29 -18.64 21.74
C HIS A 271 -6.05 -18.76 20.86
N THR A 272 -5.88 -17.89 19.86
CA THR A 272 -4.69 -17.91 19.00
C THR A 272 -3.46 -17.37 19.73
N LEU A 273 -3.66 -16.42 20.63
CA LEU A 273 -2.61 -15.93 21.52
C LEU A 273 -2.17 -17.00 22.52
N GLU A 274 -3.10 -17.83 23.03
CA GLU A 274 -2.78 -19.01 23.83
C GLU A 274 -1.93 -20.01 23.04
N LEU A 275 -2.29 -20.32 21.79
CA LEU A 275 -1.50 -21.21 20.94
C LEU A 275 -0.09 -20.68 20.66
N LEU A 276 0.05 -19.37 20.45
CA LEU A 276 1.36 -18.71 20.33
C LEU A 276 2.16 -18.76 21.64
N SER A 277 1.50 -18.84 22.79
CA SER A 277 2.15 -18.94 24.10
C SER A 277 2.68 -20.33 24.43
N LEU A 278 2.20 -21.35 23.73
CA LEU A 278 2.55 -22.76 23.93
C LEU A 278 3.58 -23.28 22.92
N SER A 279 3.91 -22.49 21.89
CA SER A 279 4.81 -22.85 20.77
C SER A 279 6.22 -22.31 20.94
#